data_AF-A0A8C3PM91-F1
#
_entry.id   AF-A0A8C3PM91-F1
#
_cell.length_a   1.000
_cell.length_b   1.000
_cell.length_c   1.000
_cell.angle_alpha   90.00
_cell.angle_beta   90.00
_cell.angle_gamma   90.00
#
_symmetry.space_group_name_H-M   'P 1'
#
loop_
_entity.id
_entity.type
_entity.pdbx_description
1 polymer ?
#
loop_
_entity_poly.entity_id
_entity_poly.type
_entity_poly.pdbx_seq_one_letter_code
_entity_poly.pdbx_strand_id
1 'polypeptide(L)'
;LEGKRKHPTVRLREFWLTKVLRLSFFHRNLCNHGSYFLAANSSICGLTANNFFRNILHVRKASFITALPMAVIPFLSTAAVYEVFVREPLFSGELNCEVCAVVRGGLVGAVLGGFYPIFLALPVNASLAARYSSSPLPGKENLLRFWLTTAQPVIRKMSLGIVLQLLTGLYLSTKHHGIYVKVLDCRVPSLESQHSI
;
A
#
# COMPACT_ATOMS: atom_id res chain seq x y z
N LEU A 1 30.03 -25.96 -13.21
CA LEU A 1 28.92 -25.97 -12.23
C LEU A 1 28.85 -24.60 -11.58
N GLU A 2 27.86 -23.82 -12.00
CA GLU A 2 27.82 -22.37 -11.94
C GLU A 2 27.53 -21.85 -10.51
N GLY A 3 28.57 -21.35 -9.84
CA GLY A 3 28.43 -20.59 -8.60
C GLY A 3 27.86 -19.20 -8.87
N LYS A 4 26.53 -19.06 -8.94
CA LYS A 4 25.88 -17.74 -8.92
C LYS A 4 26.06 -17.11 -7.55
N ARG A 5 27.00 -16.16 -7.45
CA ARG A 5 27.16 -15.26 -6.31
C ARG A 5 25.87 -14.44 -6.14
N LYS A 6 24.91 -14.94 -5.33
CA LYS A 6 23.65 -14.23 -5.01
C LYS A 6 23.99 -12.85 -4.45
N HIS A 7 23.30 -11.82 -4.94
CA HIS A 7 23.43 -10.42 -4.50
C HIS A 7 23.31 -10.33 -2.96
N PRO A 8 24.08 -9.47 -2.26
CA PRO A 8 24.09 -9.39 -0.79
C PRO A 8 22.69 -9.23 -0.17
N THR A 9 21.79 -8.50 -0.82
CA THR A 9 20.39 -8.33 -0.40
C THR A 9 19.59 -9.65 -0.42
N VAL A 10 19.85 -10.54 -1.38
CA VAL A 10 19.18 -11.85 -1.50
C VAL A 10 19.62 -12.78 -0.37
N ARG A 11 20.91 -12.77 -0.04
CA ARG A 11 21.46 -13.57 1.08
C ARG A 11 20.95 -13.08 2.42
N LEU A 12 20.84 -11.76 2.60
CA LEU A 12 20.27 -11.15 3.79
C LEU A 12 18.78 -11.51 3.93
N ARG A 13 18.00 -11.43 2.85
CA ARG A 13 16.57 -11.78 2.83
C ARG A 13 16.33 -13.24 3.23
N GLU A 14 17.11 -14.19 2.72
CA GLU A 14 16.95 -15.61 3.10
C GLU A 14 17.32 -15.86 4.56
N PHE A 15 18.40 -15.24 5.05
CA PHE A 15 18.77 -15.27 6.47
C PHE A 15 17.65 -14.71 7.36
N TRP A 16 17.05 -13.59 6.96
CA TRP A 16 15.91 -12.98 7.64
C TRP A 16 14.69 -13.91 7.64
N LEU A 17 14.36 -14.53 6.51
CA LEU A 17 13.24 -15.47 6.40
C LEU A 17 13.40 -16.67 7.36
N THR A 18 14.62 -17.21 7.50
CA THR A 18 14.90 -18.31 8.44
C THR A 18 14.71 -17.89 9.90
N LYS A 19 15.08 -16.66 10.27
CA LYS A 19 14.86 -16.12 11.63
C LYS A 19 13.38 -15.81 11.87
N VAL A 20 12.67 -15.28 10.87
CA VAL A 20 11.21 -15.01 10.94
C VAL A 20 10.40 -16.29 11.12
N LEU A 21 10.85 -17.41 10.55
CA LEU A 21 10.25 -18.72 10.76
C LEU A 21 10.30 -19.19 12.23
N ARG A 22 11.25 -18.68 13.03
CA ARG A 22 11.38 -19.01 14.47
C ARG A 22 10.54 -18.10 15.39
N LEU A 23 9.90 -17.05 14.85
CA LEU A 23 9.00 -16.20 15.61
C LEU A 23 7.65 -16.88 15.85
N SER A 24 6.88 -16.39 16.82
CA SER A 24 5.51 -16.85 17.07
C SER A 24 4.65 -16.74 15.80
N PHE A 25 3.68 -17.65 15.65
CA PHE A 25 2.81 -17.73 14.47
C PHE A 25 2.18 -16.38 14.10
N PHE A 26 1.72 -15.62 15.10
CA PHE A 26 1.12 -14.30 14.90
C PHE A 26 2.10 -13.29 14.28
N HIS A 27 3.33 -13.18 14.79
CA HIS A 27 4.33 -12.25 14.25
C HIS A 27 4.76 -12.64 12.83
N ARG A 28 4.93 -13.95 12.58
CA ARG A 28 5.23 -14.47 11.24
C ARG A 28 4.13 -14.12 10.24
N ASN A 29 2.87 -14.33 10.63
CA ASN A 29 1.74 -14.05 9.76
C ASN A 29 1.61 -12.55 9.47
N LEU A 30 1.75 -11.69 10.49
CA LEU A 30 1.71 -10.24 10.32
C LEU A 30 2.87 -9.71 9.45
N CYS A 31 4.06 -10.29 9.57
CA CYS A 31 5.22 -9.94 8.76
C CYS A 31 5.04 -10.33 7.28
N ASN A 32 4.42 -11.47 7.01
CA ASN A 32 4.26 -11.98 5.64
C ASN A 32 2.99 -11.50 4.94
N HIS A 33 1.90 -11.30 5.70
CA HIS A 33 0.59 -10.98 5.15
C HIS A 33 0.11 -9.55 5.44
N GLY A 34 0.84 -8.79 6.26
CA GLY A 34 0.45 -7.43 6.59
C GLY A 34 0.35 -6.49 5.39
N SER A 35 1.29 -6.58 4.44
CA SER A 35 1.26 -5.79 3.21
C SER A 35 0.05 -6.15 2.33
N TYR A 36 -0.36 -7.41 2.30
CA TYR A 36 -1.59 -7.83 1.61
C TYR A 36 -2.85 -7.31 2.29
N PHE A 37 -2.89 -7.21 3.62
CA PHE A 37 -4.03 -6.61 4.32
C PHE A 37 -4.17 -5.12 3.97
N LEU A 38 -3.06 -4.37 3.99
CA LEU A 38 -3.05 -2.98 3.56
C LEU A 38 -3.48 -2.82 2.09
N ALA A 39 -2.98 -3.70 1.21
CA ALA A 39 -3.35 -3.72 -0.20
C ALA A 39 -4.81 -4.09 -0.44
N ALA A 40 -5.38 -5.03 0.32
CA ALA A 40 -6.79 -5.39 0.22
C ALA A 40 -7.71 -4.22 0.60
N ASN A 41 -7.37 -3.48 1.66
CA ASN A 41 -8.08 -2.27 2.03
C ASN A 41 -8.01 -1.20 0.92
N SER A 42 -6.84 -1.06 0.26
CA SER A 42 -6.67 -0.18 -0.90
C SER A 42 -7.61 -0.55 -2.06
N SER A 43 -7.76 -1.84 -2.36
CA SER A 43 -8.73 -2.31 -3.37
C SER A 43 -10.16 -1.96 -3.03
N ILE A 44 -10.58 -2.16 -1.77
CA ILE A 44 -11.93 -1.80 -1.31
C ILE A 44 -12.14 -0.28 -1.44
N CYS A 45 -11.11 0.50 -1.12
CA CYS A 45 -11.10 1.95 -1.31
C CYS A 45 -11.30 2.30 -2.80
N GLY A 46 -10.57 1.66 -3.71
CA GLY A 46 -10.69 1.86 -5.16
C GLY A 46 -12.06 1.49 -5.72
N LEU A 47 -12.64 0.36 -5.29
CA LEU A 47 -14.00 -0.03 -5.68
C LEU A 47 -15.05 0.95 -5.17
N THR A 48 -14.90 1.43 -3.95
CA THR A 48 -15.80 2.40 -3.33
C THR A 48 -15.70 3.76 -4.01
N ALA A 49 -14.49 4.24 -4.31
CA ALA A 49 -14.25 5.44 -5.11
C ALA A 49 -14.92 5.34 -6.47
N ASN A 50 -14.74 4.20 -7.15
CA ASN A 50 -15.35 3.94 -8.45
C ASN A 50 -16.88 4.02 -8.36
N ASN A 51 -17.50 3.38 -7.36
CA ASN A 51 -18.95 3.44 -7.19
C ASN A 51 -19.46 4.87 -6.94
N PHE A 52 -18.75 5.68 -6.15
CA PHE A 52 -19.13 7.08 -5.94
C PHE A 52 -19.08 7.90 -7.23
N PHE A 53 -17.98 7.80 -8.00
CA PHE A 53 -17.87 8.53 -9.26
C PHE A 53 -18.89 8.05 -10.30
N ARG A 54 -19.17 6.75 -10.38
CA ARG A 54 -20.22 6.20 -11.26
C ARG A 54 -21.60 6.76 -10.91
N ASN A 55 -21.91 6.89 -9.63
CA ASN A 55 -23.17 7.47 -9.17
C ASN A 55 -23.28 8.96 -9.52
N ILE A 56 -22.19 9.73 -9.40
CA ILE A 56 -22.19 11.16 -9.75
C ILE A 56 -22.29 11.38 -11.27
N LEU A 57 -21.58 10.58 -12.07
CA LEU A 57 -21.52 10.69 -13.53
C LEU A 57 -22.59 9.87 -14.26
N HIS A 58 -23.53 9.27 -13.52
CA HIS A 58 -24.63 8.44 -14.05
C HIS A 58 -24.18 7.31 -15.00
N VAL A 59 -22.98 6.75 -14.78
CA VAL A 59 -22.43 5.68 -15.62
C VAL A 59 -22.92 4.31 -15.11
N ARG A 60 -23.95 3.74 -15.76
CA ARG A 60 -24.44 2.38 -15.46
C ARG A 60 -23.74 1.27 -16.24
N LYS A 61 -23.23 1.55 -17.44
CA LYS A 61 -22.56 0.54 -18.30
C LYS A 61 -21.14 0.22 -17.81
N ALA A 62 -20.60 -0.93 -18.21
CA ALA A 62 -19.22 -1.35 -17.96
C ALA A 62 -18.77 -1.40 -16.47
N SER A 63 -19.68 -1.73 -15.55
CA SER A 63 -19.37 -1.77 -14.11
C SER A 63 -18.25 -2.76 -13.78
N PHE A 64 -18.34 -3.99 -14.30
CA PHE A 64 -17.30 -5.01 -14.11
C PHE A 64 -15.95 -4.63 -14.74
N ILE A 65 -15.97 -4.03 -15.93
CA ILE A 65 -14.75 -3.63 -16.66
C ILE A 65 -13.99 -2.54 -15.90
N THR A 66 -14.68 -1.64 -15.19
CA THR A 66 -14.04 -0.63 -14.35
C THR A 66 -13.70 -1.13 -12.95
N ALA A 67 -14.49 -2.05 -12.38
CA ALA A 67 -14.24 -2.59 -11.05
C ALA A 67 -12.93 -3.39 -10.97
N LEU A 68 -12.62 -4.17 -12.00
CA LEU A 68 -11.44 -5.02 -12.04
C LEU A 68 -10.11 -4.23 -11.95
N PRO A 69 -9.83 -3.24 -12.82
CA PRO A 69 -8.62 -2.43 -12.69
C PRO A 69 -8.61 -1.59 -11.41
N MET A 70 -9.78 -1.14 -10.92
CA MET A 70 -9.89 -0.40 -9.66
C MET A 70 -9.61 -1.25 -8.42
N ALA A 71 -9.76 -2.57 -8.50
CA ALA A 71 -9.37 -3.47 -7.44
C ALA A 71 -7.89 -3.88 -7.57
N VAL A 72 -7.49 -4.32 -8.76
CA VAL A 72 -6.18 -4.96 -9.01
C VAL A 72 -5.04 -3.94 -9.01
N ILE A 73 -5.21 -2.77 -9.64
CA ILE A 73 -4.13 -1.79 -9.75
C ILE A 73 -3.78 -1.21 -8.37
N PRO A 74 -4.76 -0.73 -7.56
CA PRO A 74 -4.48 -0.29 -6.20
C PRO A 74 -3.91 -1.39 -5.30
N PHE A 75 -4.37 -2.64 -5.46
CA PHE A 75 -3.81 -3.78 -4.72
C PHE A 75 -2.31 -3.93 -4.98
N LEU A 76 -1.95 -4.13 -6.25
CA LEU A 76 -0.59 -4.45 -6.65
C LEU A 76 0.36 -3.28 -6.40
N SER A 77 -0.08 -2.05 -6.71
CA SER A 77 0.71 -0.85 -6.46
C SER A 77 0.98 -0.65 -4.96
N THR A 78 -0.03 -0.79 -4.10
CA THR A 78 0.14 -0.64 -2.65
C THR A 78 1.06 -1.74 -2.10
N ALA A 79 0.86 -2.99 -2.51
CA ALA A 79 1.71 -4.10 -2.07
C ALA A 79 3.17 -3.90 -2.51
N ALA A 80 3.40 -3.61 -3.80
CA ALA A 80 4.75 -3.44 -4.34
C ALA A 80 5.49 -2.25 -3.71
N VAL A 81 4.82 -1.12 -3.55
CA VAL A 81 5.46 0.08 -2.96
C VAL A 81 5.71 -0.12 -1.47
N TYR A 82 4.80 -0.76 -0.72
CA TYR A 82 5.05 -1.07 0.68
C TYR A 82 6.26 -1.99 0.86
N GLU A 83 6.39 -3.01 -0.01
CA GLU A 83 7.55 -3.90 -0.01
C GLU A 83 8.86 -3.12 -0.27
N VAL A 84 8.91 -2.27 -1.29
CA VAL A 84 10.14 -1.57 -1.69
C VAL A 84 10.52 -0.42 -0.74
N PHE A 85 9.55 0.36 -0.27
CA PHE A 85 9.84 1.61 0.48
C PHE A 85 9.80 1.47 1.99
N VAL A 86 9.18 0.40 2.50
CA VAL A 86 9.08 0.15 3.94
C VAL A 86 9.80 -1.14 4.29
N ARG A 87 9.42 -2.25 3.66
CA ARG A 87 9.87 -3.58 4.07
C ARG A 87 11.36 -3.82 3.74
N GLU A 88 11.79 -3.58 2.50
CA GLU A 88 13.19 -3.73 2.10
C GLU A 88 14.17 -2.87 2.92
N PRO A 89 13.98 -1.55 3.06
CA PRO A 89 14.92 -0.71 3.79
C PRO A 89 14.93 -0.99 5.31
N LEU A 90 13.81 -1.48 5.84
CA LEU A 90 13.75 -1.94 7.23
C LEU A 90 14.62 -3.19 7.40
N PHE A 91 14.52 -4.19 6.52
CA PHE A 91 15.31 -5.42 6.61
C PHE A 91 16.77 -5.26 6.17
N SER A 92 17.10 -4.29 5.31
CA SER A 92 18.48 -3.95 4.96
C SER A 92 19.23 -3.28 6.11
N GLY A 93 18.51 -2.77 7.12
CA GLY A 93 19.09 -2.02 8.24
C GLY A 93 19.48 -0.59 7.87
N GLU A 94 19.00 -0.08 6.73
CA GLU A 94 19.09 1.35 6.39
C GLU A 94 18.09 2.18 7.19
N LEU A 95 16.99 1.57 7.64
CA LEU A 95 15.96 2.19 8.47
C LEU A 95 16.03 1.70 9.92
N ASN A 96 16.90 2.31 10.73
CA ASN A 96 17.03 2.01 12.17
C ASN A 96 16.18 2.91 13.08
N CYS A 97 15.47 3.90 12.52
CA CYS A 97 14.63 4.81 13.29
C CYS A 97 13.16 4.37 13.22
N GLU A 98 12.57 4.13 14.40
CA GLU A 98 11.15 3.75 14.54
C GLU A 98 10.23 4.78 13.86
N VAL A 99 10.45 6.07 14.14
CA VAL A 99 9.62 7.15 13.60
C VAL A 99 9.71 7.20 12.07
N CYS A 100 10.90 7.01 11.48
CA CYS A 100 11.06 6.99 10.03
C CYS A 100 10.29 5.83 9.38
N ALA A 101 10.33 4.63 9.97
CA ALA A 101 9.60 3.46 9.46
C ALA A 101 8.08 3.65 9.58
N VAL A 102 7.63 4.19 10.71
CA VAL A 102 6.22 4.46 11.00
C VAL A 102 5.67 5.52 10.06
N VAL A 103 6.32 6.67 9.94
CA VAL A 103 5.90 7.77 9.05
C VAL A 103 5.85 7.31 7.59
N ARG A 104 6.86 6.57 7.12
CA ARG A 104 6.84 6.02 5.75
C ARG A 104 5.69 5.05 5.53
N GLY A 105 5.41 4.14 6.47
CA GLY A 105 4.29 3.22 6.37
C GLY A 105 2.93 3.92 6.35
N GLY A 106 2.75 4.90 7.23
CA GLY A 106 1.57 5.75 7.24
C GLY A 106 1.39 6.51 5.94
N LEU A 107 2.46 7.12 5.41
CA LEU A 107 2.43 7.87 4.16
C LEU A 107 2.08 6.97 2.97
N VAL A 108 2.70 5.78 2.86
CA VAL A 108 2.37 4.79 1.83
C VAL A 108 0.90 4.38 1.94
N GLY A 109 0.41 4.11 3.16
CA GLY A 109 -1.00 3.83 3.41
C GLY A 109 -1.91 4.96 2.91
N ALA A 110 -1.74 6.18 3.41
CA ALA A 110 -2.60 7.31 3.06
C ALA A 110 -2.55 7.65 1.56
N VAL A 111 -1.35 7.73 0.98
CA VAL A 111 -1.17 8.16 -0.41
C VAL A 111 -1.58 7.06 -1.37
N LEU A 112 -1.05 5.84 -1.24
CA LEU A 112 -1.31 4.78 -2.21
C LEU A 112 -2.56 3.98 -1.92
N GLY A 113 -2.93 3.83 -0.66
CA GLY A 113 -4.15 3.13 -0.29
C GLY A 113 -5.40 4.02 -0.15
N GLY A 114 -5.22 5.34 -0.05
CA GLY A 114 -6.30 6.30 0.13
C GLY A 114 -6.48 7.24 -1.06
N PHE A 115 -5.48 8.08 -1.33
CA PHE A 115 -5.58 9.10 -2.37
C PHE A 115 -5.47 8.55 -3.79
N TYR A 116 -4.50 7.66 -4.05
CA TYR A 116 -4.24 7.10 -5.37
C TYR A 116 -5.47 6.44 -6.01
N PRO A 117 -6.26 5.59 -5.32
CA PRO A 117 -7.48 5.02 -5.89
C PRO A 117 -8.53 6.07 -6.27
N ILE A 118 -8.63 7.18 -5.51
CA ILE A 118 -9.55 8.29 -5.81
C ILE A 118 -9.11 9.00 -7.10
N PHE A 119 -7.81 9.32 -7.21
CA PHE A 119 -7.25 9.95 -8.40
C PHE A 119 -7.32 9.06 -9.63
N LEU A 120 -7.21 7.74 -9.47
CA LEU A 120 -7.30 6.78 -10.56
C LEU A 120 -8.77 6.61 -11.02
N ALA A 121 -9.73 6.66 -10.11
CA ALA A 121 -11.16 6.55 -10.42
C ALA A 121 -11.69 7.73 -11.25
N LEU A 122 -11.15 8.94 -11.06
CA LEU A 122 -11.52 10.14 -11.81
C LEU A 122 -11.42 10.00 -13.34
N PRO A 123 -10.22 9.81 -13.93
CA PRO A 123 -10.05 9.76 -15.39
C PRO A 123 -10.73 8.55 -16.02
N VAL A 124 -10.81 7.42 -15.31
CA VAL A 124 -11.50 6.23 -15.82
C VAL A 124 -12.99 6.49 -15.96
N ASN A 125 -13.63 7.04 -14.93
CA ASN A 125 -15.06 7.35 -15.00
C ASN A 125 -15.35 8.54 -15.93
N ALA A 126 -14.44 9.50 -16.03
CA ALA A 126 -14.50 10.59 -17.00
C ALA A 126 -14.52 10.06 -18.45
N SER A 127 -13.58 9.18 -18.77
CA SER A 127 -13.45 8.57 -20.09
C SER A 127 -14.71 7.78 -20.45
N LEU A 128 -15.26 7.02 -19.51
CA LEU A 128 -16.53 6.30 -19.73
C LEU A 128 -17.71 7.25 -19.95
N ALA A 129 -17.81 8.33 -19.16
CA ALA A 129 -18.88 9.31 -19.31
C ALA A 129 -18.83 9.97 -20.70
N ALA A 130 -17.62 10.28 -21.21
CA ALA A 130 -17.41 10.79 -22.56
C ALA A 130 -17.75 9.76 -23.65
N ARG A 131 -17.36 8.49 -23.46
CA ARG A 131 -17.60 7.41 -24.43
C ARG A 131 -19.07 7.02 -24.56
N TYR A 132 -19.81 7.04 -23.46
CA TYR A 132 -21.22 6.64 -23.42
C TYR A 132 -22.19 7.82 -23.36
N SER A 133 -21.70 9.06 -23.55
CA SER A 133 -22.48 10.30 -23.44
C SER A 133 -23.42 10.32 -22.24
N SER A 134 -22.96 9.79 -21.10
CA SER A 134 -23.81 9.52 -19.93
C SER A 134 -24.06 10.77 -19.08
N SER A 135 -23.25 11.81 -19.25
CA SER A 135 -23.42 13.13 -18.64
C SER A 135 -22.80 14.20 -19.53
N PRO A 136 -23.30 15.44 -19.52
CA PRO A 136 -22.67 16.55 -20.22
C PRO A 136 -21.32 16.88 -19.55
N LEU A 137 -20.22 16.67 -20.28
CA LEU A 137 -18.88 17.07 -19.82
C LEU A 137 -18.67 18.58 -20.09
N PRO A 138 -17.97 19.30 -19.19
CA PRO A 138 -17.67 20.71 -19.38
C PRO A 138 -16.68 20.95 -20.52
N GLY A 139 -16.77 22.13 -21.15
CA GLY A 139 -15.75 22.62 -22.08
C GLY A 139 -14.39 22.86 -21.42
N LYS A 140 -13.35 23.01 -22.24
CA LYS A 140 -11.93 23.15 -21.82
C LYS A 140 -11.70 24.28 -20.80
N GLU A 141 -12.50 25.34 -20.86
CA GLU A 141 -12.44 26.52 -19.99
C GLU A 141 -12.81 26.25 -18.52
N ASN A 142 -13.65 25.24 -18.24
CA ASN A 142 -14.15 24.93 -16.88
C ASN A 142 -13.87 23.51 -16.40
N LEU A 143 -13.02 22.77 -17.13
CA LEU A 143 -12.74 21.36 -16.89
C LEU A 143 -12.17 21.10 -15.48
N LEU A 144 -11.13 21.84 -15.08
CA LEU A 144 -10.49 21.65 -13.78
C LEU A 144 -11.45 21.93 -12.62
N ARG A 145 -12.22 23.02 -12.70
CA ARG A 145 -13.18 23.41 -11.67
C ARG A 145 -14.26 22.34 -11.50
N PHE A 146 -14.80 21.84 -12.61
CA PHE A 146 -15.77 20.74 -12.59
C PHE A 146 -15.23 19.48 -11.93
N TRP A 147 -14.00 19.06 -12.25
CA TRP A 147 -13.39 17.87 -11.65
C TRP A 147 -13.10 18.04 -10.17
N LEU A 148 -12.64 19.23 -9.74
CA LEU A 148 -12.44 19.53 -8.34
C LEU A 148 -13.77 19.50 -7.57
N THR A 149 -14.82 20.13 -8.10
CA THR A 149 -16.16 20.10 -7.48
C THR A 149 -16.76 18.69 -7.45
N THR A 150 -16.48 17.86 -8.46
CA THR A 150 -16.90 16.46 -8.53
C THR A 150 -16.13 15.58 -7.54
N ALA A 151 -14.83 15.82 -7.36
CA ALA A 151 -13.97 15.05 -6.48
C ALA A 151 -14.15 15.41 -4.99
N GLN A 152 -14.47 16.66 -4.69
CA GLN A 152 -14.67 17.15 -3.32
C GLN A 152 -15.63 16.30 -2.46
N PRO A 153 -16.86 15.96 -2.92
CA PRO A 153 -17.76 15.11 -2.14
C PRO A 153 -17.24 13.68 -2.00
N VAL A 154 -16.52 13.15 -2.99
CA VAL A 154 -15.93 11.80 -2.93
C VAL A 154 -14.82 11.76 -1.90
N ILE A 155 -13.88 12.71 -1.93
CA ILE A 155 -12.80 12.83 -0.95
C ILE A 155 -13.38 13.00 0.46
N ARG A 156 -14.44 13.81 0.62
CA ARG A 156 -15.10 14.00 1.92
C ARG A 156 -15.70 12.69 2.45
N LYS A 157 -16.40 11.92 1.61
CA LYS A 157 -16.97 10.62 1.99
C LYS A 157 -15.90 9.56 2.26
N MET A 158 -14.80 9.60 1.52
CA MET A 158 -13.68 8.67 1.66
C MET A 158 -12.64 9.10 2.69
N SER A 159 -12.81 10.26 3.34
CA SER A 159 -11.90 10.75 4.38
C SER A 159 -11.67 9.73 5.49
N LEU A 160 -12.75 9.04 5.92
CA LEU A 160 -12.66 7.95 6.89
C LEU A 160 -11.82 6.77 6.38
N GLY A 161 -11.96 6.41 5.10
CA GLY A 161 -11.14 5.37 4.47
C GLY A 161 -9.67 5.76 4.39
N ILE A 162 -9.37 7.03 4.07
CA ILE A 162 -7.99 7.55 4.05
C ILE A 162 -7.37 7.52 5.45
N VAL A 163 -8.12 7.95 6.48
CA VAL A 163 -7.66 7.90 7.87
C VAL A 163 -7.44 6.46 8.30
N LEU A 164 -8.36 5.55 7.99
CA LEU A 164 -8.20 4.12 8.30
C LEU A 164 -6.94 3.54 7.64
N GLN A 165 -6.67 3.91 6.40
CA GLN A 165 -5.50 3.44 5.67
C GLN A 165 -4.18 4.03 6.21
N LEU A 166 -4.20 5.31 6.63
CA LEU A 166 -3.10 5.94 7.35
C LEU A 166 -2.81 5.17 8.65
N LEU A 167 -3.83 4.95 9.48
CA LEU A 167 -3.71 4.25 10.76
C LEU A 167 -3.23 2.80 10.57
N THR A 168 -3.74 2.11 9.55
CA THR A 168 -3.32 0.74 9.22
C THR A 168 -1.86 0.71 8.78
N GLY A 169 -1.43 1.68 7.96
CA GLY A 169 -0.03 1.82 7.54
C GLY A 169 0.91 2.13 8.71
N LEU A 170 0.51 3.05 9.60
CA LEU A 170 1.23 3.37 10.83
C LEU A 170 1.38 2.12 11.72
N TYR A 171 0.25 1.48 12.04
CA TYR A 171 0.21 0.29 12.89
C TYR A 171 1.07 -0.84 12.33
N LEU A 172 0.96 -1.11 11.03
CA LEU A 172 1.71 -2.18 10.40
C LEU A 172 3.22 -1.91 10.45
N SER A 173 3.64 -0.68 10.15
CA SER A 173 5.04 -0.29 10.25
C SER A 173 5.59 -0.36 11.68
N THR A 174 4.83 0.06 12.69
CA THR A 174 5.24 -0.07 14.10
C THR A 174 5.46 -1.55 14.45
N LYS A 175 4.56 -2.43 14.02
CA LYS A 175 4.68 -3.87 14.27
C LYS A 175 5.85 -4.49 13.49
N HIS A 176 6.07 -4.10 12.24
CA HIS A 176 7.22 -4.57 11.45
C HIS A 176 8.54 -4.11 12.06
N HIS A 177 8.64 -2.86 12.51
CA HIS A 177 9.83 -2.37 13.22
C HIS A 177 10.07 -3.12 14.53
N GLY A 178 9.03 -3.34 15.35
CA GLY A 178 9.16 -4.11 16.60
C GLY A 178 9.59 -5.57 16.37
N ILE A 179 9.12 -6.20 15.29
CA ILE A 179 9.57 -7.55 14.89
C ILE A 179 11.03 -7.52 14.44
N TYR A 180 11.41 -6.50 13.66
CA TYR A 180 12.79 -6.31 13.19
C TYR A 180 13.78 -6.19 14.36
N VAL A 181 13.50 -5.33 15.34
CA VAL A 181 14.34 -5.16 16.54
C VAL A 181 14.45 -6.47 17.32
N LYS A 182 13.34 -7.19 17.56
CA LYS A 182 13.38 -8.50 18.25
C LYS A 182 14.26 -9.54 17.55
N VAL A 183 14.27 -9.53 16.21
CA VAL A 183 15.11 -10.46 15.45
C VAL A 183 16.58 -10.04 15.47
N LEU A 184 16.87 -8.73 15.52
CA LEU A 184 18.22 -8.23 15.78
C LEU A 184 18.69 -8.61 17.18
N ASP A 185 17.86 -8.44 18.21
CA ASP A 185 18.19 -8.87 19.57
C ASP A 185 18.46 -10.36 19.62
N CYS A 186 17.69 -11.21 18.91
CA CYS A 186 17.98 -12.64 18.76
C CYS A 186 19.24 -12.98 17.93
N ARG A 187 19.93 -11.99 17.34
CA ARG A 187 21.24 -12.14 16.69
C ARG A 187 22.37 -11.86 17.69
N VAL A 188 22.19 -10.91 18.61
CA VAL A 188 23.20 -10.49 19.59
C VAL A 188 23.66 -11.59 20.57
N PRO A 189 22.81 -12.49 21.13
CA PRO A 189 23.27 -13.51 22.07
C PRO A 189 24.12 -14.61 21.39
N SER A 190 24.19 -14.63 20.06
CA SER A 190 25.09 -15.52 19.30
C SER A 190 26.41 -14.87 18.88
N LEU A 191 26.61 -13.56 19.12
CA LEU A 191 27.88 -12.88 18.85
C LEU A 191 28.75 -12.76 20.10
N GLU A 192 28.14 -12.64 21.29
CA GLU A 192 28.89 -12.63 22.56
C GLU A 192 29.62 -13.96 22.84
N SER A 193 29.10 -15.08 22.32
CA SER A 193 29.70 -16.41 22.45
C SER A 193 30.79 -16.76 21.43
N GLN A 194 31.08 -15.87 20.47
CA GLN A 194 32.18 -16.03 19.50
C GLN A 194 33.35 -15.05 19.74
N HIS A 195 33.27 -14.18 20.74
CA HIS A 195 34.37 -13.30 21.14
C HIS A 195 34.96 -13.62 22.52
N SER A 196 34.60 -14.77 23.11
CA SER A 196 35.13 -15.28 24.38
C SER A 196 35.76 -16.68 24.25
N ILE A 197 36.46 -16.95 23.14
CA ILE A 197 37.45 -18.03 23.01
C ILE A 197 38.67 -17.48 22.27
#